data_AF-A0A521AKW6-F1
#
_entry.id   AF-A0A521AKW6-F1
#
_cell.length_a   1.000
_cell.length_b   1.000
_cell.length_c   1.000
_cell.angle_alpha   90.00
_cell.angle_beta   90.00
_cell.angle_gamma   90.00
#
_symmetry.space_group_name_H-M   'P 1'
#
loop_
_entity.id
_entity.type
_entity.pdbx_description
1 polymer ?
#
loop_
_entity_poly.entity_id
_entity_poly.type
_entity_poly.pdbx_seq_one_letter_code
_entity_poly.pdbx_strand_id
1 'polypeptide(L)'
;MKVFGPEPEGKRKHTPVVEAPAKVKKGEWFEVRVVVGKDIPHPNTKEHWIEHVSLWADNFLVARADFEAERAASEVVFKVKLENSATLTAHAYCNLHGLWHSEEVKVEVEE
;
A
#
# COMPACT_ATOMS: atom_id res chain seq x y z
N MET A 1 -8.62 7.02 -16.25
CA MET A 1 -7.19 7.06 -15.89
C MET A 1 -6.65 5.64 -15.99
N LYS A 2 -5.51 5.40 -16.63
CA LYS A 2 -4.94 4.04 -16.70
C LYS A 2 -4.32 3.70 -15.35
N VAL A 3 -4.63 2.53 -14.82
CA VAL A 3 -4.00 1.96 -13.62
C VAL A 3 -2.98 0.91 -14.07
N PHE A 4 -1.81 0.91 -13.45
CA PHE A 4 -0.71 -0.01 -13.77
C PHE A 4 -0.48 -1.03 -12.65
N GLY A 5 0.27 -2.08 -12.96
CA GLY A 5 0.70 -3.10 -12.00
C GLY A 5 -0.18 -4.37 -11.99
N PRO A 6 0.12 -5.31 -11.08
CA PRO A 6 1.34 -5.31 -10.27
C PRO A 6 2.57 -5.64 -11.12
N GLU A 7 3.72 -5.01 -10.83
CA GLU A 7 5.00 -5.38 -11.42
C GLU A 7 5.48 -6.73 -10.87
N PRO A 8 6.24 -7.52 -11.66
CA PRO A 8 6.79 -8.78 -11.17
C PRO A 8 7.69 -8.58 -9.95
N GLU A 9 7.63 -9.52 -9.01
CA GLU A 9 8.54 -9.58 -7.88
C GLU A 9 10.01 -9.56 -8.32
N GLY A 10 10.85 -8.83 -7.57
CA GLY A 10 12.24 -8.54 -7.91
C GLY A 10 12.41 -7.35 -8.87
N LYS A 11 11.31 -6.82 -9.41
CA LYS A 11 11.33 -5.66 -10.33
C LYS A 11 10.45 -4.49 -9.87
N ARG A 12 9.78 -4.60 -8.73
CA ARG A 12 8.82 -3.60 -8.22
C ARG A 12 9.52 -2.29 -7.88
N LYS A 13 9.21 -1.24 -8.64
CA LYS A 13 9.59 0.16 -8.38
C LYS A 13 8.39 1.00 -7.96
N HIS A 14 7.24 0.76 -8.59
CA HIS A 14 6.04 1.57 -8.43
C HIS A 14 4.91 0.80 -7.76
N THR A 15 4.87 -0.53 -7.94
CA THR A 15 3.85 -1.36 -7.29
C THR A 15 3.97 -1.28 -5.76
N PRO A 16 2.93 -0.80 -5.05
CA PRO A 16 2.91 -0.87 -3.60
C PRO A 16 2.83 -2.32 -3.15
N VAL A 17 3.61 -2.65 -2.13
CA VAL A 17 3.59 -3.97 -1.48
C VAL A 17 2.89 -3.82 -0.14
N VAL A 18 1.84 -4.61 0.05
CA VAL A 18 1.10 -4.70 1.31
C VAL A 18 1.68 -5.84 2.15
N GLU A 19 2.05 -5.53 3.38
CA GLU A 19 2.48 -6.49 4.39
C GLU A 19 1.49 -6.46 5.54
N ALA A 20 0.82 -7.58 5.78
CA ALA A 20 -0.17 -7.74 6.83
C ALA A 20 -0.09 -9.16 7.42
N PRO A 21 -0.53 -9.36 8.68
CA PRO A 21 -0.74 -10.70 9.22
C PRO A 21 -1.77 -11.47 8.38
N ALA A 22 -1.56 -12.77 8.19
CA ALA A 22 -2.52 -13.62 7.48
C ALA A 22 -3.83 -13.82 8.26
N LYS A 23 -3.75 -13.77 9.60
CA LYS A 23 -4.86 -13.95 10.54
C LYS A 23 -4.79 -12.87 11.61
N VAL A 24 -5.95 -12.32 11.98
CA VAL A 24 -6.09 -11.29 13.02
C VAL A 24 -7.33 -11.59 13.87
N LYS A 25 -7.37 -11.05 15.09
CA LYS A 25 -8.55 -11.16 15.94
C LYS A 25 -9.59 -10.12 15.58
N LYS A 26 -10.85 -10.53 15.62
CA LYS A 26 -12.01 -9.69 15.37
C LYS A 26 -12.03 -8.48 16.30
N GLY A 27 -12.16 -7.30 15.72
CA GLY A 27 -12.26 -6.06 16.48
C GLY A 27 -10.97 -5.65 17.20
N GLU A 28 -9.84 -6.33 16.99
CA GLU A 28 -8.54 -5.88 17.49
C GLU A 28 -7.78 -5.05 16.45
N TRP A 29 -7.00 -4.09 16.93
CA TRP A 29 -6.15 -3.27 16.07
C TRP A 29 -4.88 -4.04 15.67
N PHE A 30 -4.54 -4.02 14.39
CA PHE A 30 -3.30 -4.56 13.86
C PHE A 30 -2.65 -3.57 12.89
N GLU A 31 -1.38 -3.82 12.57
CA GLU A 31 -0.60 -2.99 11.66
C GLU A 31 -0.57 -3.58 10.26
N VAL A 32 -0.74 -2.72 9.26
CA VAL A 32 -0.56 -3.01 7.84
C VAL A 32 0.47 -2.05 7.29
N ARG A 33 1.59 -2.58 6.82
CA ARG A 33 2.66 -1.80 6.23
C ARG A 33 2.50 -1.77 4.71
N VAL A 34 2.61 -0.60 4.13
CA VAL A 34 2.58 -0.39 2.67
C VAL A 34 3.89 0.26 2.25
N VAL A 35 4.59 -0.34 1.29
CA VAL A 35 5.90 0.13 0.80
C VAL A 35 5.90 0.22 -0.71
N VAL A 36 6.37 1.34 -1.27
CA VAL A 36 6.65 1.48 -2.70
C VAL A 36 8.15 1.44 -2.95
N GLY A 37 8.58 0.74 -4.00
CA GLY A 37 10.00 0.55 -4.29
C GLY A 37 10.69 -0.47 -3.38
N LYS A 38 9.95 -1.48 -2.90
CA LYS A 38 10.44 -2.52 -1.97
C LYS A 38 11.60 -3.33 -2.54
N ASP A 39 11.51 -3.75 -3.80
CA ASP A 39 12.55 -4.56 -4.45
C ASP A 39 13.61 -3.67 -5.10
N ILE A 40 13.16 -2.63 -5.81
CA ILE A 40 14.03 -1.64 -6.42
C ILE A 40 13.60 -0.25 -5.93
N PRO A 41 14.49 0.50 -5.26
CA PRO A 41 14.16 1.81 -4.71
C PRO A 41 13.57 2.74 -5.77
N HIS A 42 12.43 3.34 -5.43
CA HIS A 42 11.85 4.44 -6.19
C HIS A 42 12.59 5.74 -5.85
N PRO A 43 12.82 6.65 -6.83
CA PRO A 43 13.37 7.97 -6.54
C PRO A 43 12.51 8.78 -5.56
N ASN A 44 13.16 9.63 -4.77
CA ASN A 44 12.48 10.58 -3.89
C ASN A 44 13.19 11.93 -3.97
N THR A 45 12.95 12.64 -5.08
CA THR A 45 13.46 13.98 -5.33
C THR A 45 12.30 14.95 -5.53
N LYS A 46 12.58 16.26 -5.56
CA LYS A 46 11.58 17.30 -5.88
C LYS A 46 10.87 17.10 -7.22
N GLU A 47 11.50 16.42 -8.17
CA GLU A 47 10.98 16.21 -9.53
C GLU A 47 10.27 14.86 -9.66
N HIS A 48 10.61 13.86 -8.83
CA HIS A 48 10.10 12.50 -8.96
C HIS A 48 10.00 11.81 -7.61
N TRP A 49 8.76 11.63 -7.14
CA TRP A 49 8.45 10.95 -5.88
C TRP A 49 7.08 10.24 -5.94
N ILE A 50 6.81 9.43 -4.92
CA ILE A 50 5.48 8.88 -4.68
C ILE A 50 4.71 9.91 -3.87
N GLU A 51 3.65 10.47 -4.43
CA GLU A 51 2.85 11.51 -3.76
C GLU A 51 1.97 10.94 -2.66
N HIS A 52 1.42 9.74 -2.87
CA HIS A 52 0.52 9.15 -1.89
C HIS A 52 0.38 7.64 -2.07
N VAL A 53 -0.03 7.00 -0.98
CA VAL A 53 -0.53 5.63 -0.97
C VAL A 53 -1.86 5.56 -0.24
N SER A 54 -2.73 4.68 -0.70
CA SER A 54 -4.00 4.38 -0.04
C SER A 54 -4.13 2.90 0.21
N LEU A 55 -4.64 2.55 1.39
CA LEU A 55 -4.97 1.18 1.78
C LEU A 55 -6.49 0.99 1.67
N TRP A 56 -6.88 -0.14 1.11
CA TRP A 56 -8.26 -0.53 0.88
C TRP A 56 -8.50 -1.90 1.52
N ALA A 57 -9.70 -2.09 2.07
CA ALA A 57 -10.22 -3.37 2.49
C ALA A 57 -11.45 -3.66 1.62
N ASP A 58 -11.34 -4.68 0.78
CA ASP A 58 -12.25 -4.97 -0.32
C ASP A 58 -12.43 -3.71 -1.20
N ASN A 59 -13.64 -3.13 -1.24
CA ASN A 59 -13.94 -1.93 -2.02
C ASN A 59 -13.98 -0.65 -1.17
N PHE A 60 -13.60 -0.71 0.11
CA PHE A 60 -13.67 0.42 1.03
C PHE A 60 -12.29 1.00 1.28
N LEU A 61 -12.17 2.32 1.10
CA LEU A 61 -10.97 3.06 1.48
C LEU A 61 -10.82 3.02 3.01
N VAL A 62 -9.69 2.46 3.47
CA VAL A 62 -9.35 2.44 4.90
C VAL A 62 -8.68 3.76 5.27
N ALA A 63 -7.64 4.12 4.54
CA ALA A 63 -6.87 5.34 4.78
C ALA A 63 -6.03 5.70 3.56
N ARG A 64 -5.57 6.95 3.53
CA ARG A 64 -4.56 7.45 2.59
C ARG A 64 -3.51 8.22 3.36
N ALA A 65 -2.25 8.05 2.95
CA ALA A 65 -1.13 8.84 3.41
C ALA A 65 -0.55 9.61 2.21
N ASP A 66 -0.39 10.91 2.37
CA ASP A 66 0.31 11.77 1.43
C ASP A 66 1.76 11.95 1.89
N PHE A 67 2.69 12.00 0.94
CA PHE A 67 4.12 12.07 1.16
C PHE A 67 4.70 13.31 0.50
N GLU A 68 5.53 14.02 1.25
CA GLU A 68 6.29 15.16 0.76
C GLU A 68 7.66 14.72 0.23
N ALA A 69 7.98 15.18 -0.99
CA ALA A 69 9.23 14.89 -1.68
C ALA A 69 10.45 15.20 -0.80
N GLU A 70 11.44 14.31 -0.79
CA GLU A 70 12.68 14.41 0.01
C GLU A 70 12.49 14.48 1.53
N ARG A 71 11.27 14.29 2.06
CA ARG A 71 10.96 14.41 3.49
C ARG A 71 10.38 13.14 4.07
N ALA A 72 9.43 12.52 3.36
CA ALA A 72 8.83 11.26 3.73
C ALA A 72 9.37 10.13 2.86
N ALA A 73 9.62 8.96 3.47
CA ALA A 73 9.82 7.73 2.71
C ALA A 73 8.50 7.34 2.04
N SER A 74 8.56 6.61 0.91
CA SER A 74 7.38 6.06 0.24
C SER A 74 6.87 4.80 0.95
N GLU A 75 6.66 4.93 2.25
CA GLU A 75 6.36 3.86 3.19
C GLU A 75 5.47 4.40 4.32
N VAL A 76 4.47 3.61 4.71
CA VAL A 76 3.58 3.95 5.83
C VAL A 76 3.08 2.68 6.52
N VAL A 77 2.87 2.77 7.83
CA VAL A 77 2.17 1.76 8.61
C VAL A 77 0.80 2.31 9.01
N PHE A 78 -0.25 1.63 8.58
CA PHE A 78 -1.62 1.92 9.00
C PHE A 78 -2.00 1.01 10.16
N LYS A 79 -2.60 1.59 11.20
CA LYS A 79 -3.23 0.83 12.27
C LYS A 79 -4.71 0.66 11.94
N VAL A 80 -5.13 -0.58 11.70
CA VAL A 80 -6.44 -0.92 11.15
C VAL A 80 -7.15 -1.94 12.03
N LYS A 81 -8.48 -2.06 11.88
CA LYS A 81 -9.32 -3.01 12.59
C LYS A 81 -10.32 -3.61 11.60
N LEU A 82 -10.51 -4.93 11.67
CA LEU A 82 -11.46 -5.65 10.83
C LEU A 82 -12.50 -6.39 11.69
N GLU A 83 -13.76 -6.34 11.25
CA GLU A 83 -14.87 -7.09 11.85
C GLU A 83 -15.14 -8.41 11.11
N ASN A 84 -14.71 -8.51 9.85
CA ASN A 84 -14.82 -9.68 8.99
C ASN A 84 -13.52 -9.84 8.18
N SER A 85 -13.21 -11.05 7.75
CA SER A 85 -12.12 -11.32 6.80
C SER A 85 -12.27 -10.44 5.56
N ALA A 86 -11.16 -9.90 5.08
CA ALA A 86 -11.14 -8.95 3.98
C ALA A 86 -9.93 -9.18 3.06
N THR A 87 -10.04 -8.70 1.83
CA THR A 87 -8.90 -8.60 0.91
C THR A 87 -8.33 -7.20 0.99
N LEU A 88 -7.09 -7.09 1.44
CA LEU A 88 -6.36 -5.83 1.46
C LEU A 88 -5.69 -5.57 0.11
N THR A 89 -5.85 -4.35 -0.39
CA THR A 89 -5.12 -3.85 -1.56
C THR A 89 -4.60 -2.44 -1.28
N ALA A 90 -3.60 -2.02 -2.03
CA ALA A 90 -3.09 -0.66 -1.97
C ALA A 90 -2.98 -0.04 -3.36
N HIS A 91 -3.17 1.27 -3.41
CA HIS A 91 -2.82 2.09 -4.56
C HIS A 91 -1.70 3.05 -4.21
N ALA A 92 -0.77 3.26 -5.14
CA ALA A 92 0.29 4.25 -5.04
C ALA A 92 0.25 5.18 -6.26
N TYR A 93 0.44 6.47 -6.04
CA TYR A 93 0.53 7.44 -7.13
C TYR A 93 1.93 8.05 -7.19
N CYS A 94 2.60 7.84 -8.31
CA CYS A 94 3.82 8.55 -8.66
C CYS A 94 3.45 9.83 -9.41
N ASN A 95 4.04 10.96 -9.03
CA ASN A 95 3.77 12.26 -9.65
C ASN A 95 3.98 12.25 -11.20
N LEU A 96 4.93 11.44 -11.69
CA LEU A 96 5.24 11.31 -13.13
C LEU A 96 4.64 10.06 -13.78
N HIS A 97 4.55 8.96 -13.05
CA HIS A 97 4.22 7.64 -13.61
C HIS A 97 2.80 7.16 -13.28
N GLY A 98 1.97 8.03 -12.69
CA GLY A 98 0.55 7.78 -12.49
C GLY A 98 0.24 6.77 -11.38
N LEU A 99 -0.91 6.11 -11.50
CA LEU A 99 -1.49 5.27 -10.45
C LEU A 99 -1.14 3.78 -10.65
N TRP A 100 -0.73 3.14 -9.56
CA TRP A 100 -0.31 1.74 -9.50
C TRP A 100 -1.10 0.99 -8.44
N HIS A 101 -1.36 -0.30 -8.66
CA HIS A 101 -2.03 -1.16 -7.68
C HIS A 101 -1.13 -2.31 -7.19
N SER A 102 -1.40 -2.77 -5.97
CA SER A 102 -0.74 -3.91 -5.35
C SER A 102 -1.30 -5.24 -5.84
N GLU A 103 -0.63 -6.32 -5.46
CA GLU A 103 -1.28 -7.63 -5.35
C GLU A 103 -2.32 -7.63 -4.20
N GLU A 104 -3.22 -8.60 -4.23
CA GLU A 104 -4.22 -8.83 -3.18
C GLU A 104 -3.61 -9.57 -1.99
N VAL A 105 -3.85 -9.08 -0.78
CA VAL A 105 -3.46 -9.74 0.47
C VAL A 105 -4.70 -10.10 1.27
N LYS A 106 -5.00 -11.38 1.37
CA LYS A 106 -6.15 -11.86 2.17
C LYS A 106 -5.79 -11.89 3.65
N VAL A 107 -6.64 -11.29 4.47
CA VAL A 107 -6.54 -11.34 5.93
C VAL A 107 -7.78 -12.03 6.47
N GLU A 108 -7.58 -13.12 7.19
CA GLU A 108 -8.64 -13.86 7.88
C GLU A 108 -8.89 -13.27 9.27
N VAL A 109 -10.15 -13.04 9.62
CA VAL A 109 -10.57 -12.63 10.96
C VAL A 109 -11.04 -13.85 11.75
N GLU A 110 -10.45 -14.05 12.92
CA GLU A 110 -10.81 -15.09 13.88
C GLU A 110 -11.51 -14.46 15.10
N GLU A 111 -12.41 -15.21 15.72
CA GLU A 111 -13.12 -14.77 16.95
C GLU A 111 -12.20 -14.70 18.18
#